data_AF-A0AAW2P4F3-F1
#
_entry.id   AF-A0AAW2P4F3-F1
#
_cell.length_a   1.000
_cell.length_b   1.000
_cell.length_c   1.000
_cell.angle_alpha   90.00
_cell.angle_beta   90.00
_cell.angle_gamma   90.00
#
_symmetry.space_group_name_H-M   'P 1'
#
loop_
_entity.id
_entity.type
_entity.pdbx_description
1 polymer ?
#
loop_
_entity_poly.entity_id
_entity_poly.type
_entity_poly.pdbx_seq_one_letter_code
_entity_poly.pdbx_strand_id
1 'polypeptide(L)'
;MQDDGMLLNGKRVCVPNVEELRTEIMHEAHYAPYAMHPSSTKMYRDLRPYYRWPTMKKDVVDFVARCLTCQQVKVEHQAPAGKLHPLSIPEWKWKKITMDFVIGLPCTFRKHDAIWVVVDRLTKSAHFLPIRQNDSLDKLAELYASEIVRLHGIPTSIVSDRDPRFTSHFWESMRRTLGTKLDFSMAFHPQTDGQSERTIQTLEDLMRACFHSIIGMAPYEALYGKKCRSPICWDIEGLRQLEGPELVQQMVDKIQIVKKCLKAAQDRQKSYVDKHRREIEYDVGEKVFLKVSPWRGILRFSKQVKLSPRYIGPYEILERVGPLAYRLALAAELSQIHDVFHVSLLRRYRSDPSHILREPKIEISKELTYVKSQ
;
A
#
# COMPACT_ATOMS: atom_id res chain seq x y z
N MET A 1 44.45 -37.47 13.54
CA MET A 1 45.09 -36.67 12.48
C MET A 1 45.49 -37.63 11.38
N GLN A 2 45.17 -37.33 10.13
CA GLN A 2 45.88 -37.96 9.02
C GLN A 2 47.25 -37.26 8.85
N ASP A 3 48.18 -37.90 8.12
CA ASP A 3 49.57 -37.42 7.93
C ASP A 3 49.67 -36.04 7.24
N ASP A 4 48.56 -35.51 6.74
CA ASP A 4 48.39 -34.20 6.11
C ASP A 4 47.98 -33.09 7.10
N GLY A 5 47.88 -33.39 8.40
CA GLY A 5 47.49 -32.42 9.43
C GLY A 5 45.97 -32.16 9.50
N MET A 6 45.14 -32.88 8.74
CA MET A 6 43.68 -32.74 8.80
C MET A 6 43.08 -33.46 10.00
N LEU A 7 42.16 -32.78 10.69
CA LEU A 7 41.37 -33.36 11.78
C LEU A 7 40.02 -33.82 11.22
N LEU A 8 39.77 -35.12 11.25
CA LEU A 8 38.52 -35.71 10.77
C LEU A 8 37.62 -36.12 11.94
N ASN A 9 36.31 -35.94 11.78
CA ASN A 9 35.28 -36.53 12.65
C ASN A 9 34.35 -37.37 11.78
N GLY A 10 34.57 -38.69 11.80
CA GLY A 10 34.01 -39.61 10.81
C GLY A 10 34.58 -39.30 9.41
N LYS A 11 33.71 -39.10 8.42
CA LYS A 11 34.08 -38.73 7.04
C LYS A 11 34.16 -37.22 6.78
N ARG A 12 34.12 -36.39 7.83
CA ARG A 12 34.03 -34.92 7.70
C ARG A 12 35.29 -34.25 8.20
N VAL A 13 35.72 -33.23 7.48
CA VAL A 13 36.82 -32.34 7.86
C VAL A 13 36.34 -31.38 8.95
N CYS A 14 37.03 -31.40 10.09
CA CYS A 14 36.81 -30.44 11.18
C CYS A 14 37.53 -29.13 10.85
N VAL A 15 36.76 -28.08 10.63
CA VAL A 15 37.31 -26.76 10.32
C VAL A 15 37.66 -26.04 11.63
N PRO A 16 38.93 -25.62 11.82
CA PRO A 16 39.35 -24.91 13.03
C PRO A 16 38.61 -23.57 13.20
N ASN A 17 38.74 -22.95 14.36
CA ASN A 17 38.13 -21.65 14.63
C ASN A 17 38.93 -20.48 14.02
N VAL A 18 39.14 -20.55 12.71
CA VAL A 18 39.80 -19.53 11.89
C VAL A 18 38.74 -18.94 10.99
N GLU A 19 38.45 -17.64 11.15
CA GLU A 19 37.34 -16.97 10.45
C GLU A 19 37.56 -16.91 8.94
N GLU A 20 38.79 -16.67 8.50
CA GLU A 20 39.18 -16.61 7.09
C GLU A 20 38.87 -17.92 6.36
N LEU A 21 39.31 -19.05 6.93
CA LEU A 21 39.10 -20.38 6.35
C LEU A 21 37.60 -20.74 6.27
N ARG A 22 36.83 -20.45 7.32
CA ARG A 22 35.37 -20.70 7.31
C ARG A 22 34.69 -19.81 6.27
N THR A 23 35.12 -18.57 6.16
CA THR A 23 34.59 -17.60 5.19
C THR A 23 34.92 -18.01 3.77
N GLU A 24 36.11 -18.52 3.50
CA GLU A 24 36.53 -19.02 2.19
C GLU A 24 35.69 -20.22 1.73
N ILE A 25 35.48 -21.21 2.61
CA ILE A 25 34.59 -22.35 2.34
C ILE A 25 33.16 -21.87 2.02
N MET A 26 32.65 -20.91 2.81
CA MET A 26 31.32 -20.34 2.58
C MET A 26 31.26 -19.50 1.30
N HIS A 27 32.33 -18.78 0.97
CA HIS A 27 32.44 -17.97 -0.22
C HIS A 27 32.39 -18.85 -1.47
N GLU A 28 33.20 -19.90 -1.54
CA GLU A 28 33.22 -20.83 -2.65
C GLU A 28 31.86 -21.51 -2.83
N ALA A 29 31.28 -22.01 -1.74
CA ALA A 29 29.97 -22.67 -1.79
C ALA A 29 28.79 -21.74 -2.13
N HIS A 30 29.00 -20.41 -2.15
CA HIS A 30 27.93 -19.43 -2.41
C HIS A 30 28.11 -18.65 -3.71
N TYR A 31 29.32 -18.18 -3.98
CA TYR A 31 29.66 -17.28 -5.09
C TYR A 31 30.22 -18.02 -6.31
N ALA A 32 30.59 -19.30 -6.21
CA ALA A 32 31.02 -20.05 -7.38
C ALA A 32 29.94 -19.98 -8.48
N PRO A 33 30.31 -19.77 -9.76
CA PRO A 33 29.35 -19.57 -10.84
C PRO A 33 28.29 -20.70 -10.96
N TYR A 34 28.67 -21.93 -10.62
CA TYR A 34 27.78 -23.09 -10.63
C TYR A 34 26.93 -23.24 -9.35
N ALA A 35 27.30 -22.58 -8.24
CA ALA A 35 26.58 -22.66 -6.98
C ALA A 35 25.28 -21.85 -7.00
N MET A 36 25.23 -20.78 -7.81
CA MET A 36 24.03 -19.95 -8.05
C MET A 36 23.39 -19.38 -6.78
N HIS A 37 24.19 -18.89 -5.82
CA HIS A 37 23.69 -18.24 -4.59
C HIS A 37 22.63 -19.08 -3.84
N PRO A 38 22.96 -20.29 -3.38
CA PRO A 38 22.00 -21.19 -2.74
C PRO A 38 21.35 -20.57 -1.49
N SER A 39 20.16 -21.06 -1.10
CA SER A 39 19.58 -20.71 0.20
C SER A 39 20.44 -21.25 1.34
N SER A 40 20.34 -20.66 2.54
CA SER A 40 21.10 -21.13 3.71
C SER A 40 20.86 -22.61 4.01
N THR A 41 19.62 -23.09 3.86
CA THR A 41 19.26 -24.51 4.01
C THR A 41 19.95 -25.39 2.97
N LYS A 42 19.94 -24.98 1.69
CA LYS A 42 20.61 -25.74 0.62
C LYS A 42 22.13 -25.75 0.83
N MET A 43 22.73 -24.59 1.07
CA MET A 43 24.16 -24.43 1.31
C MET A 43 24.63 -25.27 2.49
N TYR A 44 23.91 -25.24 3.62
CA TYR A 44 24.23 -26.08 4.77
C TYR A 44 24.16 -27.57 4.44
N ARG A 45 23.14 -28.00 3.67
CA ARG A 45 22.99 -29.39 3.25
C ARG A 45 24.13 -29.83 2.32
N ASP A 46 24.62 -28.93 1.47
CA ASP A 46 25.69 -29.20 0.51
C ASP A 46 27.06 -29.25 1.23
N LEU A 47 27.28 -28.44 2.26
CA LEU A 47 28.52 -28.42 3.07
C LEU A 47 28.59 -29.54 4.11
N ARG A 48 27.46 -29.90 4.73
CA ARG A 48 27.37 -30.86 5.86
C ARG A 48 28.05 -32.21 5.64
N PRO A 49 28.07 -32.82 4.43
CA PRO A 49 28.75 -34.09 4.18
C PRO A 49 30.27 -33.99 4.27
N TYR A 50 30.85 -32.82 3.98
CA TYR A 50 32.30 -32.62 3.85
C TYR A 50 32.91 -31.92 5.06
N TYR A 51 32.23 -30.91 5.60
CA TYR A 51 32.77 -30.05 6.65
C TYR A 51 31.97 -30.11 7.94
N ARG A 52 32.64 -29.79 9.05
CA ARG A 52 32.02 -29.64 10.36
C ARG A 52 32.73 -28.59 11.19
N TRP A 53 31.96 -27.68 11.79
CA TRP A 53 32.36 -26.87 12.94
C TRP A 53 31.13 -26.54 13.81
N PRO A 54 31.30 -26.17 15.10
CA PRO A 54 30.20 -26.08 16.05
C PRO A 54 29.04 -25.15 15.64
N THR A 55 29.36 -23.99 15.05
CA THR A 55 28.39 -22.95 14.66
C THR A 55 28.00 -22.96 13.19
N MET A 56 28.38 -23.99 12.42
CA MET A 56 28.24 -24.04 10.95
C MET A 56 26.88 -23.62 10.42
N LYS A 57 25.79 -24.10 11.03
CA LYS A 57 24.45 -23.73 10.57
C LYS A 57 24.16 -22.23 10.75
N LYS A 58 24.59 -21.64 11.88
CA LYS A 58 24.42 -20.22 12.18
C LYS A 58 25.27 -19.38 11.23
N ASP A 59 26.54 -19.75 11.08
CA ASP A 59 27.50 -19.01 10.24
C ASP A 59 27.03 -18.99 8.77
N VAL A 60 26.52 -20.11 8.25
CA VAL A 60 25.92 -20.19 6.90
C VAL A 60 24.68 -19.29 6.77
N VAL A 61 23.81 -19.25 7.78
CA VAL A 61 22.62 -18.38 7.77
C VAL A 61 23.04 -16.91 7.75
N ASP A 62 23.99 -16.52 8.60
CA ASP A 62 24.47 -15.15 8.71
C ASP A 62 25.25 -14.71 7.47
N PHE A 63 26.01 -15.61 6.84
CA PHE A 63 26.73 -15.37 5.59
C PHE A 63 25.77 -15.13 4.41
N VAL A 64 24.82 -16.05 4.19
CA VAL A 64 23.84 -15.91 3.09
C VAL A 64 22.94 -14.69 3.27
N ALA A 65 22.61 -14.35 4.52
CA ALA A 65 21.78 -13.18 4.82
C ALA A 65 22.49 -11.86 4.53
N ARG A 66 23.83 -11.83 4.59
CA ARG A 66 24.64 -10.66 4.22
C ARG A 66 24.84 -10.54 2.71
N CYS A 67 24.80 -11.61 1.93
CA CYS A 67 24.99 -11.53 0.47
C CYS A 67 24.06 -10.50 -0.23
N LEU A 68 24.65 -9.44 -0.80
CA LEU A 68 23.93 -8.36 -1.50
C LEU A 68 23.00 -8.88 -2.61
N THR A 69 23.49 -9.75 -3.50
CA THR A 69 22.72 -10.34 -4.60
C THR A 69 21.49 -11.09 -4.07
N CYS A 70 21.66 -11.86 -3.00
CA CYS A 70 20.54 -12.57 -2.35
C CYS A 70 19.53 -11.60 -1.76
N GLN A 71 19.99 -10.53 -1.11
CA GLN A 71 19.12 -9.51 -0.52
C GLN A 71 18.29 -8.77 -1.60
N GLN A 72 18.85 -8.56 -2.79
CA GLN A 72 18.20 -7.82 -3.90
C GLN A 72 17.28 -8.69 -4.77
N VAL A 73 17.59 -9.96 -4.97
CA VAL A 73 16.89 -10.83 -5.94
C VAL A 73 15.90 -11.79 -5.27
N LYS A 74 16.22 -12.34 -4.09
CA LYS A 74 15.38 -13.37 -3.48
C LYS A 74 14.06 -12.80 -3.00
N VAL A 75 12.99 -13.53 -3.29
CA VAL A 75 11.63 -13.25 -2.82
C VAL A 75 11.59 -13.33 -1.30
N GLU A 76 10.90 -12.39 -0.69
CA GLU A 76 10.60 -12.45 0.73
C GLU A 76 9.37 -13.33 0.94
N HIS A 77 9.54 -14.45 1.65
CA HIS A 77 8.47 -15.39 1.97
C HIS A 77 7.82 -15.10 3.34
N GLN A 78 8.25 -14.04 4.02
CA GLN A 78 7.66 -13.61 5.28
C GLN A 78 6.32 -12.89 5.03
N ALA A 79 5.47 -12.87 6.06
CA ALA A 79 4.26 -12.07 6.06
C ALA A 79 4.57 -10.59 5.72
N PRO A 80 3.69 -9.90 4.99
CA PRO A 80 3.83 -8.47 4.71
C PRO A 80 4.03 -7.64 5.99
N ALA A 81 4.88 -6.62 5.90
CA ALA A 81 5.16 -5.72 7.00
C ALA A 81 4.03 -4.70 7.22
N GLY A 82 3.82 -4.34 8.47
CA GLY A 82 2.95 -3.24 8.89
C GLY A 82 1.52 -3.68 9.16
N LYS A 83 1.12 -3.64 10.43
CA LYS A 83 -0.28 -3.86 10.84
C LYS A 83 -1.18 -2.81 10.21
N LEU A 84 -2.44 -3.15 10.01
CA LEU A 84 -3.41 -2.22 9.46
C LEU A 84 -3.63 -1.06 10.46
N HIS A 85 -3.28 0.15 10.05
CA HIS A 85 -3.65 1.38 10.76
C HIS A 85 -4.92 1.96 10.14
N PRO A 86 -6.11 1.73 10.75
CA PRO A 86 -7.35 2.29 10.23
C PRO A 86 -7.35 3.80 10.37
N LEU A 87 -7.86 4.48 9.35
CA LEU A 87 -8.10 5.92 9.40
C LEU A 87 -9.15 6.26 10.47
N SER A 88 -8.98 7.40 11.14
CA SER A 88 -9.92 7.88 12.17
C SER A 88 -11.35 7.96 11.65
N ILE A 89 -12.31 7.57 12.49
CA ILE A 89 -13.74 7.68 12.19
C ILE A 89 -14.13 9.16 12.27
N PRO A 90 -14.78 9.73 11.23
CA PRO A 90 -15.14 11.14 11.23
C PRO A 90 -16.14 11.49 12.33
N GLU A 91 -16.09 12.75 12.77
CA GLU A 91 -16.94 13.28 13.84
C GLU A 91 -18.37 13.51 13.33
N TRP A 92 -18.50 13.89 12.06
CA TRP A 92 -19.77 14.23 11.41
C TRP A 92 -19.77 13.83 9.93
N LYS A 93 -20.97 13.71 9.35
CA LYS A 93 -21.18 13.40 7.93
C LYS A 93 -20.53 14.48 7.05
N TRP A 94 -19.95 14.06 5.93
CA TRP A 94 -19.33 14.90 4.91
C TRP A 94 -18.13 15.75 5.39
N LYS A 95 -17.64 15.55 6.61
CA LYS A 95 -16.43 16.21 7.11
C LYS A 95 -15.14 15.58 6.57
N LYS A 96 -15.11 14.26 6.41
CA LYS A 96 -13.96 13.55 5.83
C LYS A 96 -14.49 12.63 4.74
N ILE A 97 -14.01 12.80 3.52
CA ILE A 97 -14.48 12.08 2.34
C ILE A 97 -13.34 11.33 1.67
N THR A 98 -13.68 10.34 0.86
CA THR A 98 -12.74 9.66 -0.03
C THR A 98 -13.15 9.80 -1.48
N MET A 99 -12.16 9.87 -2.36
CA MET A 99 -12.37 10.06 -3.80
C MET A 99 -11.55 9.07 -4.61
N ASP A 100 -12.15 8.56 -5.68
CA ASP A 100 -11.51 7.65 -6.62
C ASP A 100 -12.08 7.82 -8.04
N PHE A 101 -11.33 7.38 -9.06
CA PHE A 101 -11.76 7.35 -10.45
C PHE A 101 -11.86 5.91 -10.98
N VAL A 102 -13.07 5.50 -11.37
CA VAL A 102 -13.27 4.28 -12.16
C VAL A 102 -13.10 4.63 -13.63
N ILE A 103 -11.99 4.19 -14.24
CA ILE A 103 -11.61 4.48 -15.63
C ILE A 103 -11.66 3.23 -16.52
N GLY A 104 -11.64 3.44 -17.84
CA GLY A 104 -11.65 2.34 -18.81
C GLY A 104 -13.03 1.71 -19.01
N LEU A 105 -14.08 2.48 -18.73
CA LEU A 105 -15.45 2.06 -18.96
C LEU A 105 -15.82 2.28 -20.45
N PRO A 106 -16.78 1.49 -20.99
CA PRO A 106 -17.32 1.76 -22.31
C PRO A 106 -17.86 3.18 -22.41
N CYS A 107 -17.54 3.85 -23.52
CA CYS A 107 -18.02 5.19 -23.77
C CYS A 107 -19.55 5.21 -23.92
N THR A 108 -20.22 6.06 -23.16
CA THR A 108 -21.67 6.29 -23.26
C THR A 108 -22.01 7.17 -24.47
N PHE A 109 -23.30 7.23 -24.85
CA PHE A 109 -23.79 8.14 -25.90
C PHE A 109 -23.45 9.63 -25.65
N ARG A 110 -23.34 10.02 -24.37
CA ARG A 110 -22.95 11.39 -23.96
C ARG A 110 -21.43 11.59 -23.88
N LYS A 111 -20.65 10.61 -24.35
CA LYS A 111 -19.19 10.60 -24.41
C LYS A 111 -18.49 10.58 -23.04
N HIS A 112 -19.11 10.00 -22.01
CA HIS A 112 -18.44 9.71 -20.73
C HIS A 112 -17.87 8.30 -20.76
N ASP A 113 -16.64 8.13 -20.29
CA ASP A 113 -15.84 6.89 -20.28
C ASP A 113 -15.22 6.59 -18.90
N ALA A 114 -15.56 7.39 -17.89
CA ALA A 114 -15.11 7.23 -16.53
C ALA A 114 -16.16 7.70 -15.51
N ILE A 115 -16.03 7.26 -14.26
CA ILE A 115 -16.86 7.67 -13.13
C ILE A 115 -15.95 8.21 -12.04
N TRP A 116 -16.23 9.42 -11.56
CA TRP A 116 -15.63 9.96 -10.35
C TRP A 116 -16.50 9.62 -9.15
N VAL A 117 -15.93 8.83 -8.24
CA VAL A 117 -16.58 8.36 -7.03
C VAL A 117 -16.18 9.25 -5.87
N VAL A 118 -17.16 9.77 -5.13
CA VAL A 118 -16.94 10.57 -3.91
C VAL A 118 -17.76 9.96 -2.78
N VAL A 119 -17.10 9.46 -1.72
CA VAL A 119 -17.72 8.72 -0.63
C VAL A 119 -17.55 9.45 0.69
N ASP A 120 -18.65 9.69 1.42
CA ASP A 120 -18.59 10.13 2.81
C ASP A 120 -18.08 9.00 3.71
N ARG A 121 -16.97 9.24 4.43
CA ARG A 121 -16.34 8.19 5.23
C ARG A 121 -17.19 7.74 6.42
N LEU A 122 -18.12 8.57 6.89
CA LEU A 122 -19.00 8.24 8.03
C LEU A 122 -20.26 7.48 7.58
N THR A 123 -21.08 8.07 6.73
CA THR A 123 -22.37 7.48 6.33
C THR A 123 -22.24 6.45 5.21
N LYS A 124 -21.09 6.44 4.52
CA LYS A 124 -20.85 5.70 3.27
C LYS A 124 -21.81 6.08 2.14
N SER A 125 -22.47 7.23 2.26
CA SER A 125 -23.17 7.82 1.13
C SER A 125 -22.14 8.17 0.06
N ALA A 126 -22.45 7.81 -1.19
CA ALA A 126 -21.55 8.00 -2.32
C ALA A 126 -22.24 8.81 -3.43
N HIS A 127 -21.45 9.63 -4.10
CA HIS A 127 -21.81 10.29 -5.36
C HIS A 127 -20.99 9.68 -6.48
N PHE A 128 -21.66 9.38 -7.59
CA PHE A 128 -21.05 8.80 -8.78
C PHE A 128 -21.23 9.79 -9.93
N LEU A 129 -20.18 10.52 -10.25
CA LEU A 129 -20.23 11.59 -11.23
C LEU A 129 -19.68 11.07 -12.57
N PRO A 130 -20.48 11.06 -13.64
CA PRO A 130 -20.00 10.65 -14.95
C PRO A 130 -19.03 11.72 -15.48
N ILE A 131 -17.82 11.30 -15.86
CA ILE A 131 -16.77 12.18 -16.36
C ILE A 131 -16.14 11.60 -17.63
N ARG A 132 -15.31 12.41 -18.28
CA ARG A 132 -14.41 11.95 -19.33
C ARG A 132 -13.00 11.83 -18.77
N GLN A 133 -12.26 10.83 -19.20
CA GLN A 133 -10.88 10.64 -18.77
C GLN A 133 -10.00 11.86 -19.08
N ASN A 134 -10.32 12.58 -20.16
CA ASN A 134 -9.62 13.78 -20.63
C ASN A 134 -10.34 15.09 -20.25
N ASP A 135 -11.27 15.07 -19.29
CA ASP A 135 -11.89 16.32 -18.81
C ASP A 135 -10.83 17.25 -18.21
N SER A 136 -10.95 18.55 -18.50
CA SER A 136 -10.06 19.56 -17.93
C SER A 136 -10.25 19.67 -16.42
N LEU A 137 -9.18 20.06 -15.73
CA LEU A 137 -9.21 20.21 -14.28
C LEU A 137 -10.25 21.26 -13.84
N ASP A 138 -10.37 22.38 -14.54
CA ASP A 138 -11.37 23.42 -14.24
C ASP A 138 -12.80 22.88 -14.29
N LYS A 139 -13.10 22.05 -15.30
CA LYS A 139 -14.40 21.39 -15.43
C LYS A 139 -14.65 20.43 -14.26
N LEU A 140 -13.61 19.74 -13.78
CA LEU A 140 -13.72 18.89 -12.60
C LEU A 140 -13.96 19.71 -11.31
N ALA A 141 -13.38 20.92 -11.15
CA ALA A 141 -13.74 21.79 -10.01
C ALA A 141 -15.19 22.21 -10.06
N GLU A 142 -15.64 22.70 -11.20
CA GLU A 142 -17.00 23.19 -11.37
C GLU A 142 -17.98 22.08 -11.03
N LEU A 143 -17.75 20.87 -11.56
CA LEU A 143 -18.55 19.70 -11.28
C LEU A 143 -18.51 19.31 -9.79
N TYR A 144 -17.34 19.35 -9.16
CA TYR A 144 -17.22 19.05 -7.74
C TYR A 144 -17.97 20.08 -6.87
N ALA A 145 -17.85 21.36 -7.21
CA ALA A 145 -18.53 22.43 -6.51
C ALA A 145 -20.05 22.32 -6.69
N SER A 146 -20.52 22.04 -7.91
CA SER A 146 -21.94 21.95 -8.24
C SER A 146 -22.61 20.70 -7.65
N GLU A 147 -21.91 19.57 -7.58
CA GLU A 147 -22.50 18.31 -7.14
C GLU A 147 -22.21 17.99 -5.68
N ILE A 148 -21.02 18.32 -5.18
CA ILE A 148 -20.61 17.93 -3.82
C ILE A 148 -20.72 19.12 -2.86
N VAL A 149 -20.02 20.22 -3.14
CA VAL A 149 -19.96 21.36 -2.20
C VAL A 149 -21.33 22.00 -2.02
N ARG A 150 -22.09 22.16 -3.11
CA ARG A 150 -23.46 22.70 -3.07
C ARG A 150 -24.39 21.90 -2.15
N LEU A 151 -24.23 20.58 -2.10
CA LEU A 151 -25.13 19.71 -1.34
C LEU A 151 -24.67 19.49 0.11
N HIS A 152 -23.37 19.34 0.33
CA HIS A 152 -22.83 18.85 1.59
C HIS A 152 -21.89 19.84 2.29
N GLY A 153 -21.57 20.93 1.63
CA GLY A 153 -20.55 21.89 2.06
C GLY A 153 -19.13 21.40 1.80
N ILE A 154 -18.18 22.15 2.34
CA ILE A 154 -16.74 21.91 2.13
C ILE A 154 -16.24 20.86 3.15
N PRO A 155 -15.64 19.75 2.70
CA PRO A 155 -15.07 18.75 3.60
C PRO A 155 -13.80 19.27 4.27
N THR A 156 -13.54 18.86 5.51
CA THR A 156 -12.30 19.23 6.22
C THR A 156 -11.09 18.42 5.79
N SER A 157 -11.29 17.17 5.36
CA SER A 157 -10.23 16.28 4.87
C SER A 157 -10.73 15.44 3.70
N ILE A 158 -9.87 15.28 2.70
CA ILE A 158 -10.11 14.45 1.51
C ILE A 158 -8.99 13.42 1.45
N VAL A 159 -9.36 12.13 1.34
CA VAL A 159 -8.41 11.04 1.10
C VAL A 159 -8.60 10.51 -0.31
N SER A 160 -7.53 10.48 -1.09
CA SER A 160 -7.57 9.99 -2.47
C SER A 160 -6.33 9.18 -2.81
N ASP A 161 -6.38 8.42 -3.90
CA ASP A 161 -5.21 7.75 -4.45
C ASP A 161 -4.28 8.76 -5.13
N ARG A 162 -3.11 8.27 -5.58
CA ARG A 162 -2.11 9.12 -6.24
C ARG A 162 -2.30 9.14 -7.77
N ASP A 163 -3.54 9.14 -8.25
CA ASP A 163 -3.79 9.39 -9.66
C ASP A 163 -3.19 10.76 -10.03
N PRO A 164 -2.49 10.88 -11.18
CA PRO A 164 -1.91 12.14 -11.65
C PRO A 164 -2.91 13.31 -11.67
N ARG A 165 -4.20 13.03 -11.83
CA ARG A 165 -5.29 14.00 -11.76
C ARG A 165 -5.46 14.57 -10.33
N PHE A 166 -5.20 13.78 -9.29
CA PHE A 166 -5.21 14.20 -7.89
C PHE A 166 -3.93 14.93 -7.45
N THR A 167 -2.78 14.67 -8.09
CA THR A 167 -1.50 15.33 -7.78
C THR A 167 -1.31 16.70 -8.47
N SER A 168 -2.34 17.21 -9.15
CA SER A 168 -2.25 18.42 -9.99
C SER A 168 -2.29 19.73 -9.20
N HIS A 169 -1.74 20.82 -9.78
CA HIS A 169 -1.83 22.21 -9.29
C HIS A 169 -3.26 22.68 -9.00
N PHE A 170 -4.25 22.06 -9.66
CA PHE A 170 -5.66 22.30 -9.44
C PHE A 170 -6.08 22.06 -7.98
N TRP A 171 -5.66 20.95 -7.37
CA TRP A 171 -6.01 20.67 -5.99
C TRP A 171 -5.23 21.54 -5.02
N GLU A 172 -4.01 21.96 -5.35
CA GLU A 172 -3.31 22.99 -4.56
C GLU A 172 -4.09 24.32 -4.57
N SER A 173 -4.59 24.73 -5.74
CA SER A 173 -5.42 25.92 -5.89
C SER A 173 -6.75 25.79 -5.13
N MET A 174 -7.43 24.66 -5.29
CA MET A 174 -8.69 24.37 -4.59
C MET A 174 -8.50 24.28 -3.07
N ARG A 175 -7.40 23.69 -2.60
CA ARG A 175 -7.03 23.60 -1.18
C ARG A 175 -6.82 24.98 -0.57
N ARG A 176 -6.08 25.85 -1.26
CA ARG A 176 -5.83 27.23 -0.83
C ARG A 176 -7.14 28.03 -0.79
N THR A 177 -8.01 27.85 -1.77
CA THR A 177 -9.26 28.61 -1.90
C THR A 177 -10.35 28.13 -0.94
N LEU A 178 -10.46 26.82 -0.69
CA LEU A 178 -11.52 26.23 0.15
C LEU A 178 -11.08 25.95 1.60
N GLY A 179 -9.80 26.11 1.94
CA GLY A 179 -9.28 25.90 3.30
C GLY A 179 -9.29 24.44 3.77
N THR A 180 -9.34 23.48 2.85
CA THR A 180 -9.42 22.04 3.16
C THR A 180 -8.03 21.43 3.39
N LYS A 181 -7.94 20.33 4.14
CA LYS A 181 -6.71 19.53 4.22
C LYS A 181 -6.83 18.38 3.20
N LEU A 182 -5.80 18.19 2.38
CA LEU A 182 -5.74 17.10 1.42
C LEU A 182 -4.72 16.08 1.91
N ASP A 183 -5.18 14.86 2.19
CA ASP A 183 -4.35 13.76 2.68
C ASP A 183 -4.27 12.70 1.57
N PHE A 184 -3.12 12.61 0.89
CA PHE A 184 -2.93 11.57 -0.12
C PHE A 184 -2.70 10.22 0.57
N SER A 185 -3.35 9.17 0.07
CA SER A 185 -2.99 7.81 0.47
C SER A 185 -1.56 7.48 0.03
N MET A 186 -0.89 6.60 0.78
CA MET A 186 0.47 6.16 0.45
C MET A 186 0.47 5.37 -0.87
N ALA A 187 1.47 5.64 -1.71
CA ALA A 187 1.60 4.98 -3.01
C ALA A 187 1.48 3.45 -2.86
N PHE A 188 0.60 2.84 -3.65
CA PHE A 188 0.39 1.39 -3.72
C PHE A 188 -0.09 0.71 -2.42
N HIS A 189 -0.78 1.44 -1.53
CA HIS A 189 -1.42 0.83 -0.36
C HIS A 189 -2.96 1.00 -0.36
N PRO A 190 -3.69 0.37 -1.30
CA PRO A 190 -5.17 0.45 -1.39
C PRO A 190 -5.90 0.14 -0.07
N GLN A 191 -5.29 -0.67 0.81
CA GLN A 191 -5.90 -1.11 2.06
C GLN A 191 -6.11 -0.02 3.12
N THR A 192 -5.49 1.16 3.02
CA THR A 192 -5.69 2.22 4.04
C THR A 192 -7.12 2.76 4.04
N ASP A 193 -7.86 2.61 2.93
CA ASP A 193 -9.29 2.91 2.87
C ASP A 193 -10.09 1.78 2.20
N GLY A 194 -9.78 0.52 2.53
CA GLY A 194 -10.48 -0.65 1.97
C GLY A 194 -12.01 -0.69 2.21
N GLN A 195 -12.56 0.25 2.99
CA GLN A 195 -14.01 0.44 3.16
C GLN A 195 -14.63 1.20 1.98
N SER A 196 -13.94 2.19 1.40
CA SER A 196 -14.40 2.84 0.16
C SER A 196 -14.16 1.95 -1.05
N GLU A 197 -13.07 1.18 -1.08
CA GLU A 197 -12.86 0.14 -2.11
C GLU A 197 -14.02 -0.84 -2.14
N ARG A 198 -14.56 -1.23 -0.97
CA ARG A 198 -15.77 -2.06 -0.93
C ARG A 198 -16.99 -1.33 -1.50
N THR A 199 -17.14 -0.03 -1.30
CA THR A 199 -18.22 0.76 -1.93
C THR A 199 -18.05 0.83 -3.45
N ILE A 200 -16.82 0.95 -3.94
CA ILE A 200 -16.48 0.96 -5.37
C ILE A 200 -16.70 -0.44 -5.98
N GLN A 201 -16.25 -1.49 -5.30
CA GLN A 201 -16.55 -2.87 -5.70
C GLN A 201 -18.06 -3.13 -5.67
N THR A 202 -18.77 -2.60 -4.68
CA THR A 202 -20.23 -2.68 -4.64
C THR A 202 -20.85 -1.90 -5.81
N LEU A 203 -20.27 -0.81 -6.30
CA LEU A 203 -20.72 -0.14 -7.53
C LEU A 203 -20.53 -1.06 -8.73
N GLU A 204 -19.34 -1.64 -8.91
CA GLU A 204 -19.07 -2.59 -9.99
C GLU A 204 -20.03 -3.79 -9.93
N ASP A 205 -20.29 -4.29 -8.72
CA ASP A 205 -21.22 -5.37 -8.46
C ASP A 205 -22.66 -4.91 -8.63
N LEU A 206 -23.08 -3.71 -8.23
CA LEU A 206 -24.42 -3.13 -8.43
C LEU A 206 -24.71 -2.91 -9.92
N MET A 207 -23.71 -2.50 -10.69
CA MET A 207 -23.77 -2.46 -12.16
C MET A 207 -23.93 -3.87 -12.76
N ARG A 208 -23.72 -4.93 -11.97
CA ARG A 208 -23.88 -6.34 -12.36
C ARG A 208 -25.08 -7.06 -11.69
N ALA A 209 -25.48 -6.73 -10.44
CA ALA A 209 -26.56 -7.26 -9.60
C ALA A 209 -26.46 -6.71 -8.12
N CYS A 210 -27.53 -6.15 -7.52
CA CYS A 210 -27.49 -5.25 -6.33
C CYS A 210 -27.48 -5.85 -4.88
N PHE A 211 -26.67 -5.31 -3.93
CA PHE A 211 -26.99 -4.81 -2.53
C PHE A 211 -25.76 -4.70 -1.55
N HIS A 212 -25.79 -3.80 -0.53
CA HIS A 212 -24.70 -3.53 0.45
C HIS A 212 -25.10 -3.83 1.93
N SER A 213 -24.25 -4.51 2.73
CA SER A 213 -24.61 -5.10 4.05
C SER A 213 -23.94 -4.53 5.31
N ILE A 214 -23.04 -3.54 5.20
CA ILE A 214 -22.08 -3.21 6.29
C ILE A 214 -22.69 -2.43 7.47
N ILE A 215 -23.63 -1.51 7.25
CA ILE A 215 -24.04 -0.52 8.25
C ILE A 215 -25.29 -0.95 9.05
N GLY A 216 -25.93 -2.07 8.67
CA GLY A 216 -27.21 -2.51 9.25
C GLY A 216 -28.40 -1.60 8.92
N MET A 217 -28.17 -0.53 8.15
CA MET A 217 -29.18 0.37 7.58
C MET A 217 -28.67 0.92 6.24
N ALA A 218 -29.56 1.48 5.42
CA ALA A 218 -29.19 2.03 4.12
C ALA A 218 -28.37 3.33 4.27
N PRO A 219 -27.38 3.60 3.39
CA PRO A 219 -26.62 4.86 3.41
C PRO A 219 -27.50 6.11 3.38
N TYR A 220 -28.63 6.06 2.66
CA TYR A 220 -29.62 7.14 2.64
C TYR A 220 -30.20 7.41 4.04
N GLU A 221 -30.53 6.36 4.78
CA GLU A 221 -31.06 6.48 6.13
C GLU A 221 -30.02 7.02 7.10
N ALA A 222 -28.77 6.59 6.99
CA ALA A 222 -27.67 7.14 7.77
C ALA A 222 -27.43 8.63 7.45
N LEU A 223 -27.60 9.05 6.18
CA LEU A 223 -27.37 10.42 5.74
C LEU A 223 -28.48 11.40 6.17
N TYR A 224 -29.74 11.02 5.94
CA TYR A 224 -30.90 11.90 6.11
C TYR A 224 -31.70 11.61 7.39
N GLY A 225 -31.35 10.57 8.14
CA GLY A 225 -32.06 10.17 9.35
C GLY A 225 -33.41 9.50 9.10
N LYS A 226 -33.81 9.30 7.83
CA LYS A 226 -35.08 8.71 7.42
C LYS A 226 -34.88 7.69 6.29
N LYS A 227 -35.74 6.67 6.23
CA LYS A 227 -35.70 5.68 5.13
C LYS A 227 -35.98 6.33 3.78
N CYS A 228 -35.37 5.80 2.73
CA CYS A 228 -35.64 6.25 1.38
C CYS A 228 -37.08 5.88 1.02
N ARG A 229 -37.83 6.81 0.41
CA ARG A 229 -39.13 6.47 -0.16
C ARG A 229 -38.89 5.52 -1.32
N SER A 230 -39.39 4.30 -1.20
CA SER A 230 -39.37 3.28 -2.25
C SER A 230 -40.81 2.84 -2.51
N PRO A 231 -41.12 2.27 -3.70
CA PRO A 231 -42.46 1.75 -3.98
C PRO A 231 -42.97 0.71 -2.95
N ILE A 232 -42.07 0.08 -2.20
CA ILE A 232 -42.38 -0.90 -1.13
C ILE A 232 -42.70 -0.20 0.20
N CYS A 233 -42.31 1.07 0.37
CA CYS A 233 -42.43 1.82 1.61
C CYS A 233 -43.35 3.04 1.47
N TRP A 234 -44.47 2.92 0.75
CA TRP A 234 -45.46 3.99 0.63
C TRP A 234 -46.29 4.20 1.90
N ASP A 235 -46.42 3.19 2.77
CA ASP A 235 -47.25 3.20 3.99
C ASP A 235 -46.75 4.07 5.16
N ILE A 236 -45.87 5.03 4.91
CA ILE A 236 -45.53 6.07 5.89
C ILE A 236 -46.15 7.40 5.43
N GLU A 237 -47.44 7.38 5.10
CA GLU A 237 -48.30 8.56 5.13
C GLU A 237 -48.68 8.85 6.58
N GLY A 238 -47.80 9.63 7.21
CA GLY A 238 -47.92 10.03 8.60
C GLY A 238 -46.63 10.76 8.98
N LEU A 239 -46.29 11.80 8.23
CA LEU A 239 -45.26 12.75 8.63
C LEU A 239 -45.71 13.35 9.97
N ARG A 240 -45.29 12.76 11.09
CA ARG A 240 -45.04 13.56 12.29
C ARG A 240 -43.99 14.57 11.85
N GLN A 241 -44.45 15.78 11.61
CA GLN A 241 -43.62 16.95 11.41
C GLN A 241 -42.83 17.15 12.71
N LEU A 242 -41.72 16.43 12.86
CA LEU A 242 -40.77 16.64 13.95
C LEU A 242 -39.98 17.90 13.61
N GLU A 243 -40.64 19.05 13.73
CA GLU A 243 -40.01 20.36 13.69
C GLU A 243 -39.63 20.74 15.11
N GLY A 244 -38.43 20.31 15.54
CA GLY A 244 -37.93 20.58 16.88
C GLY A 244 -36.56 19.98 17.20
N PRO A 245 -36.04 20.23 18.42
CA PRO A 245 -34.73 19.72 18.88
C PRO A 245 -34.65 18.19 18.93
N GLU A 246 -35.79 17.49 18.96
CA GLU A 246 -35.87 16.03 18.94
C GLU A 246 -35.28 15.41 17.66
N LEU A 247 -35.43 16.07 16.51
CA LEU A 247 -34.83 15.60 15.24
C LEU A 247 -33.31 15.60 15.31
N VAL A 248 -32.74 16.67 15.90
CA VAL A 248 -31.30 16.80 16.09
C VAL A 248 -30.80 15.72 17.04
N GLN A 249 -31.52 15.46 18.14
CA GLN A 249 -31.16 14.40 19.08
C GLN A 249 -31.18 13.01 18.44
N GLN A 250 -32.24 12.69 17.68
CA GLN A 250 -32.33 11.42 16.93
C GLN A 250 -31.19 11.27 15.91
N MET A 251 -30.79 12.35 15.23
CA MET A 251 -29.64 12.32 14.32
C MET A 251 -28.33 12.07 15.07
N VAL A 252 -28.12 12.73 16.21
CA VAL A 252 -26.95 12.51 17.06
C VAL A 252 -26.88 11.05 17.51
N ASP A 253 -28.00 10.48 17.97
CA ASP A 253 -28.08 9.10 18.43
C ASP A 253 -27.78 8.10 17.29
N LYS A 254 -28.35 8.33 16.09
CA LYS A 254 -28.05 7.54 14.90
C LYS A 254 -26.58 7.62 14.51
N ILE A 255 -25.96 8.81 14.58
CA ILE A 255 -24.52 8.98 14.32
C ILE A 255 -23.69 8.17 15.32
N GLN A 256 -24.09 8.10 16.60
CA GLN A 256 -23.41 7.26 17.59
C GLN A 256 -23.50 5.77 17.23
N ILE A 257 -24.65 5.30 16.76
CA ILE A 257 -24.83 3.92 16.28
C ILE A 257 -23.90 3.66 15.08
N VAL A 258 -23.92 4.52 14.07
CA VAL A 258 -23.07 4.39 12.88
C VAL A 258 -21.59 4.36 13.26
N LYS A 259 -21.15 5.23 14.17
CA LYS A 259 -19.76 5.23 14.68
C LYS A 259 -19.40 3.91 15.36
N LYS A 260 -20.29 3.35 16.20
CA LYS A 260 -20.08 2.05 16.85
C LYS A 260 -19.99 0.91 15.83
N CYS A 261 -20.88 0.87 14.85
CA CYS A 261 -20.87 -0.13 13.78
C CYS A 261 -19.60 -0.05 12.93
N LEU A 262 -19.19 1.16 12.53
CA LEU A 262 -17.95 1.38 11.79
C LEU A 262 -16.72 0.94 12.58
N LYS A 263 -16.67 1.29 13.88
CA LYS A 263 -15.58 0.87 14.76
C LYS A 263 -15.49 -0.65 14.83
N ALA A 264 -16.60 -1.33 15.08
CA ALA A 264 -16.65 -2.79 15.09
C ALA A 264 -16.23 -3.40 13.75
N ALA A 265 -16.62 -2.81 12.62
CA ALA A 265 -16.22 -3.26 11.28
C ALA A 265 -14.71 -3.05 11.04
N GLN A 266 -14.16 -1.90 11.43
CA GLN A 266 -12.72 -1.61 11.37
C GLN A 266 -11.92 -2.57 12.26
N ASP A 267 -12.36 -2.81 13.49
CA ASP A 267 -11.69 -3.71 14.44
C ASP A 267 -11.70 -5.16 13.93
N ARG A 268 -12.84 -5.63 13.39
CA ARG A 268 -12.92 -6.94 12.73
C ARG A 268 -11.93 -7.02 11.58
N GLN A 269 -11.97 -6.07 10.64
CA GLN A 269 -11.06 -6.05 9.49
C GLN A 269 -9.60 -6.06 9.92
N LYS A 270 -9.24 -5.23 10.90
CA LYS A 270 -7.91 -5.18 11.49
C LYS A 270 -7.51 -6.55 12.05
N SER A 271 -8.36 -7.19 12.85
CA SER A 271 -8.07 -8.52 13.44
C SER A 271 -7.84 -9.61 12.39
N TYR A 272 -8.54 -9.57 11.25
CA TYR A 272 -8.37 -10.54 10.16
C TYR A 272 -7.10 -10.27 9.34
N VAL A 273 -6.84 -9.00 9.03
CA VAL A 273 -5.68 -8.58 8.23
C VAL A 273 -4.39 -8.77 9.01
N ASP A 274 -4.36 -8.37 10.29
CA ASP A 274 -3.16 -8.42 11.13
C ASP A 274 -2.69 -9.85 11.42
N LYS A 275 -3.58 -10.86 11.39
CA LYS A 275 -3.20 -12.29 11.51
C LYS A 275 -2.18 -12.73 10.47
N HIS A 276 -2.17 -12.07 9.31
CA HIS A 276 -1.30 -12.39 8.18
C HIS A 276 -0.20 -11.35 7.98
N ARG A 277 0.08 -10.52 9.00
CA ARG A 277 1.09 -9.46 8.93
C ARG A 277 2.03 -9.51 10.12
N ARG A 278 3.20 -8.90 9.94
CA ARG A 278 4.19 -8.73 10.99
C ARG A 278 4.43 -7.26 11.29
N GLU A 279 4.72 -6.98 12.55
CA GLU A 279 5.14 -5.67 13.01
C GLU A 279 6.62 -5.49 12.69
N ILE A 280 6.95 -4.41 11.97
CA ILE A 280 8.32 -4.02 11.67
C ILE A 280 8.40 -2.52 11.86
N GLU A 281 9.42 -2.10 12.57
CA GLU A 281 9.80 -0.71 12.70
C GLU A 281 11.25 -0.55 12.27
N TYR A 282 11.55 0.62 11.73
CA TYR A 282 12.88 1.01 11.29
C TYR A 282 13.28 2.30 12.01
N ASP A 283 14.55 2.41 12.33
CA ASP A 283 15.12 3.61 12.95
C ASP A 283 15.62 4.60 11.89
N VAL A 284 15.63 5.88 12.23
CA VAL A 284 16.20 6.93 11.37
C VAL A 284 17.71 6.69 11.24
N GLY A 285 18.23 6.79 10.02
CA GLY A 285 19.61 6.41 9.68
C GLY A 285 19.79 4.94 9.31
N GLU A 286 18.80 4.06 9.54
CA GLU A 286 18.87 2.70 9.02
C GLU A 286 18.82 2.69 7.49
N LYS A 287 19.57 1.75 6.91
CA LYS A 287 19.55 1.49 5.47
C LYS A 287 18.53 0.41 5.14
N VAL A 288 17.73 0.64 4.10
CA VAL A 288 16.70 -0.28 3.63
C VAL A 288 16.73 -0.40 2.12
N PHE A 289 16.31 -1.56 1.61
CA PHE A 289 15.98 -1.68 0.20
C PHE A 289 14.51 -1.33 -0.05
N LEU A 290 14.27 -0.70 -1.19
CA LEU A 290 12.93 -0.41 -1.70
C LEU A 290 12.52 -1.48 -2.72
N LYS A 291 11.35 -2.08 -2.50
CA LYS A 291 10.77 -3.10 -3.38
C LYS A 291 10.31 -2.49 -4.69
N VAL A 292 10.78 -3.06 -5.80
CA VAL A 292 10.36 -2.72 -7.16
C VAL A 292 9.41 -3.81 -7.62
N SER A 293 8.10 -3.61 -7.40
CA SER A 293 7.09 -4.31 -8.19
C SER A 293 7.21 -3.86 -9.65
N PRO A 294 6.81 -4.65 -10.66
CA PRO A 294 6.71 -4.16 -12.03
C PRO A 294 5.69 -3.02 -12.03
N TRP A 295 6.21 -1.79 -11.98
CA TRP A 295 5.43 -0.57 -12.00
C TRP A 295 4.62 -0.62 -13.28
N ARG A 296 3.29 -0.61 -13.19
CA ARG A 296 2.46 -0.30 -14.35
C ARG A 296 2.74 1.16 -14.71
N GLY A 297 3.74 1.39 -15.58
CA GLY A 297 4.01 2.68 -16.24
C GLY A 297 5.25 3.45 -15.79
N ILE A 298 5.56 3.55 -14.49
CA ILE A 298 6.43 4.64 -13.98
C ILE A 298 7.93 4.31 -13.96
N LEU A 299 8.31 3.07 -13.62
CA LEU A 299 9.70 2.68 -13.36
C LEU A 299 10.04 1.46 -14.21
N ARG A 300 10.73 1.66 -15.33
CA ARG A 300 11.24 0.57 -16.18
C ARG A 300 12.74 0.42 -15.91
N PHE A 301 13.13 -0.75 -15.45
CA PHE A 301 14.53 -1.15 -15.63
C PHE A 301 14.76 -1.34 -17.14
N SER A 302 15.86 -0.78 -17.64
CA SER A 302 16.34 -0.89 -19.02
C SER A 302 15.88 -2.20 -19.69
N LYS A 303 15.14 -2.14 -20.81
CA LYS A 303 14.71 -3.22 -21.76
C LYS A 303 14.36 -4.65 -21.26
N GLN A 304 14.62 -5.08 -20.03
CA GLN A 304 14.58 -6.46 -19.52
C GLN A 304 13.87 -6.52 -18.16
N VAL A 305 12.56 -6.28 -18.16
CA VAL A 305 11.68 -6.26 -16.98
C VAL A 305 11.62 -7.61 -16.22
N LYS A 306 11.93 -8.73 -16.89
CA LYS A 306 11.79 -10.07 -16.29
C LYS A 306 12.99 -10.50 -15.44
N LEU A 307 14.18 -9.94 -15.67
CA LEU A 307 15.43 -10.32 -15.00
C LEU A 307 16.00 -9.23 -14.08
N SER A 308 15.31 -8.10 -13.93
CA SER A 308 15.73 -7.03 -13.02
C SER A 308 15.63 -7.45 -11.55
N PRO A 309 16.51 -6.92 -10.68
CA PRO A 309 16.43 -7.16 -9.24
C PRO A 309 15.08 -6.69 -8.68
N ARG A 310 14.59 -7.40 -7.66
CA ARG A 310 13.27 -7.13 -7.03
C ARG A 310 13.32 -5.99 -6.02
N TYR A 311 14.51 -5.58 -5.63
CA TYR A 311 14.74 -4.52 -4.66
C TYR A 311 15.89 -3.61 -5.13
N ILE A 312 15.76 -2.31 -4.89
CA ILE A 312 16.77 -1.28 -5.16
C ILE A 312 17.25 -0.60 -3.88
N GLY A 313 18.38 0.09 -3.98
CA GLY A 313 19.08 0.68 -2.85
C GLY A 313 20.32 -0.12 -2.46
N PRO A 314 20.83 0.04 -1.23
CA PRO A 314 20.12 0.52 -0.05
C PRO A 314 20.00 2.04 0.04
N TYR A 315 18.87 2.53 0.54
CA TYR A 315 18.62 3.94 0.84
C TYR A 315 18.54 4.16 2.34
N GLU A 316 19.01 5.31 2.79
CA GLU A 316 18.93 5.73 4.19
C GLU A 316 17.54 6.26 4.52
N ILE A 317 17.03 5.92 5.71
CA ILE A 317 15.80 6.49 6.25
C ILE A 317 16.11 7.85 6.84
N LEU A 318 15.52 8.90 6.25
CA LEU A 318 15.68 10.28 6.71
C LEU A 318 14.74 10.63 7.87
N GLU A 319 13.49 10.15 7.79
CA GLU A 319 12.47 10.43 8.81
C GLU A 319 11.36 9.38 8.81
N ARG A 320 10.71 9.22 9.97
CA ARG A 320 9.47 8.47 10.15
C ARG A 320 8.29 9.44 10.04
N VAL A 321 7.64 9.48 8.87
CA VAL A 321 6.50 10.36 8.56
C VAL A 321 5.23 9.92 9.29
N GLY A 322 5.10 8.62 9.54
CA GLY A 322 3.96 8.06 10.26
C GLY A 322 4.25 6.66 10.80
N PRO A 323 3.26 6.01 11.42
CA PRO A 323 3.45 4.70 12.04
C PRO A 323 4.02 3.64 11.08
N LEU A 324 3.62 3.71 9.81
CA LEU A 324 4.01 2.77 8.75
C LEU A 324 4.71 3.45 7.56
N ALA A 325 5.06 4.73 7.67
CA ALA A 325 5.51 5.54 6.53
C ALA A 325 6.89 6.14 6.83
N TYR A 326 7.84 5.93 5.91
CA TYR A 326 9.23 6.37 6.06
C TYR A 326 9.68 7.13 4.81
N ARG A 327 10.40 8.24 5.00
CA ARG A 327 11.05 8.99 3.92
C ARG A 327 12.45 8.43 3.68
N LEU A 328 12.77 8.18 2.42
CA LEU A 328 14.08 7.66 2.02
C LEU A 328 14.93 8.72 1.31
N ALA A 329 16.24 8.67 1.53
CA ALA A 329 17.22 9.41 0.75
C ALA A 329 17.38 8.77 -0.64
N LEU A 330 16.45 9.05 -1.56
CA LEU A 330 16.50 8.52 -2.93
C LEU A 330 17.64 9.13 -3.75
N ALA A 331 18.19 8.34 -4.68
CA ALA A 331 19.18 8.83 -5.64
C ALA A 331 18.57 9.90 -6.56
N ALA A 332 19.40 10.80 -7.10
CA ALA A 332 18.95 11.91 -7.96
C ALA A 332 18.17 11.43 -9.20
N GLU A 333 18.50 10.25 -9.72
CA GLU A 333 17.79 9.60 -10.82
C GLU A 333 16.31 9.35 -10.52
N LEU A 334 15.95 9.16 -9.23
CA LEU A 334 14.59 8.88 -8.77
C LEU A 334 13.85 10.12 -8.24
N SER A 335 14.37 11.33 -8.49
CA SER A 335 13.78 12.60 -8.05
C SER A 335 12.33 12.82 -8.48
N GLN A 336 11.87 12.16 -9.55
CA GLN A 336 10.48 12.25 -10.01
C GLN A 336 9.50 11.44 -9.14
N ILE A 337 10.01 10.54 -8.30
CA ILE A 337 9.22 9.68 -7.43
C ILE A 337 9.20 10.28 -6.03
N HIS A 338 8.01 10.31 -5.44
CA HIS A 338 7.84 10.73 -4.06
C HIS A 338 8.65 9.82 -3.11
N ASP A 339 9.37 10.43 -2.18
CA ASP A 339 10.38 9.81 -1.32
C ASP A 339 9.82 9.08 -0.08
N VAL A 340 8.53 9.25 0.23
CA VAL A 340 7.83 8.54 1.31
C VAL A 340 7.21 7.22 0.85
N PHE A 341 7.58 6.14 1.52
CA PHE A 341 7.12 4.78 1.24
C PHE A 341 6.52 4.09 2.46
N HIS A 342 5.58 3.18 2.20
CA HIS A 342 5.01 2.33 3.23
C HIS A 342 5.99 1.20 3.63
N VAL A 343 5.99 0.82 4.91
CA VAL A 343 6.86 -0.22 5.51
C VAL A 343 6.84 -1.55 4.75
N SER A 344 5.72 -1.91 4.10
CA SER A 344 5.57 -3.13 3.29
C SER A 344 6.37 -3.14 1.98
N LEU A 345 6.81 -1.95 1.53
CA LEU A 345 7.70 -1.79 0.38
C LEU A 345 9.17 -1.77 0.80
N LEU A 346 9.46 -1.80 2.10
CA LEU A 346 10.82 -1.70 2.63
C LEU A 346 11.30 -3.06 3.12
N ARG A 347 12.59 -3.32 2.88
CA ARG A 347 13.29 -4.50 3.38
C ARG A 347 14.57 -4.06 4.09
N ARG A 348 14.81 -4.54 5.32
CA ARG A 348 16.02 -4.24 6.07
C ARG A 348 17.28 -4.65 5.28
N TYR A 349 18.22 -3.73 5.11
CA TYR A 349 19.54 -4.03 4.54
C TYR A 349 20.46 -4.56 5.64
N ARG A 350 21.13 -5.68 5.37
CA ARG A 350 22.25 -6.15 6.19
C ARG A 350 23.54 -5.65 5.56
N SER A 351 24.22 -4.74 6.24
CA SER A 351 25.52 -4.22 5.81
C SER A 351 26.58 -5.31 5.85
N ASP A 352 27.52 -5.22 4.92
CA ASP A 352 28.75 -5.99 4.90
C ASP A 352 29.83 -5.11 4.25
N PRO A 353 31.06 -5.07 4.79
CA PRO A 353 32.15 -4.27 4.24
C PRO A 353 32.48 -4.57 2.77
N SER A 354 32.18 -5.79 2.30
CA SER A 354 32.43 -6.21 0.91
C SER A 354 31.43 -5.63 -0.11
N HIS A 355 30.37 -4.96 0.35
CA HIS A 355 29.31 -4.46 -0.52
C HIS A 355 29.75 -3.24 -1.33
N ILE A 356 29.92 -3.44 -2.64
CA ILE A 356 30.06 -2.35 -3.61
C ILE A 356 28.65 -1.88 -4.00
N LEU A 357 28.20 -0.77 -3.41
CA LEU A 357 26.92 -0.15 -3.73
C LEU A 357 27.04 0.65 -5.03
N ARG A 358 26.67 0.03 -6.16
CA ARG A 358 26.52 0.74 -7.44
C ARG A 358 25.06 1.15 -7.60
N GLU A 359 24.81 2.42 -7.89
CA GLU A 359 23.47 2.88 -8.26
C GLU A 359 23.10 2.26 -9.62
N PRO A 360 22.01 1.48 -9.71
CA PRO A 360 21.58 0.92 -10.99
C PRO A 360 21.09 2.06 -11.88
N LYS A 361 21.46 2.06 -13.17
CA LYS A 361 20.90 2.98 -14.16
C LYS A 361 19.41 2.69 -14.33
N ILE A 362 18.56 3.62 -13.89
CA ILE A 362 17.10 3.48 -14.00
C ILE A 362 16.59 4.40 -15.12
N GLU A 363 15.83 3.85 -16.07
CA GLU A 363 15.14 4.64 -17.10
C GLU A 363 13.71 4.96 -16.65
N ILE A 364 13.45 6.22 -16.32
CA ILE A 364 12.11 6.68 -15.96
C ILE A 364 11.33 7.05 -17.22
N SER A 365 10.14 6.47 -17.39
CA SER A 365 9.22 6.85 -18.46
C SER A 365 8.65 8.23 -18.17
N LYS A 366 8.92 9.22 -19.04
CA LYS A 366 8.31 10.56 -18.95
C LYS A 366 6.80 10.54 -19.22
N GLU A 367 6.29 9.48 -19.81
CA GLU A 367 4.88 9.34 -20.15
C GLU A 367 4.22 8.34 -19.20
N LEU A 368 3.19 8.82 -18.49
CA LEU A 368 2.30 8.02 -17.64
C LEU A 368 1.30 7.18 -18.48
N THR A 369 1.63 6.89 -19.74
CA THR A 369 0.73 6.27 -20.70
C THR A 369 0.74 4.74 -20.56
N TYR A 370 -0.48 4.22 -20.45
CA TYR A 370 -0.78 2.81 -20.32
C TYR A 370 -0.69 2.13 -21.70
N VAL A 371 0.23 1.18 -21.86
CA VAL A 371 0.17 0.20 -22.96
C VAL A 371 -0.15 -1.15 -22.35
N LYS A 372 -1.38 -1.61 -22.60
CA LYS A 372 -1.83 -2.97 -22.29
C LYS A 372 -1.08 -3.91 -23.24
N SER A 373 -0.03 -4.58 -22.75
CA SER A 373 0.55 -5.71 -23.47
C SER A 373 -0.51 -6.81 -23.53
N GLN A 374 -0.84 -7.22 -24.77
CA GLN A 374 -1.76 -8.31 -25.11
C GLN A 374 -1.37 -9.62 -24.44
#